data_AF-A0A939GAS4-F1
#
_entry.id   AF-A0A939GAS4-F1
#
_cell.length_a   1.000
_cell.length_b   1.000
_cell.length_c   1.000
_cell.angle_alpha   90.00
_cell.angle_beta   90.00
_cell.angle_gamma   90.00
#
_symmetry.space_group_name_H-M   'P 1'
#
loop_
_entity.id
_entity.type
_entity.pdbx_description
1 polymer ?
#
loop_
_entity_poly.entity_id
_entity_poly.type
_entity_poly.pdbx_seq_one_letter_code
_entity_poly.pdbx_strand_id
1 'polypeptide(L)'
;MKHLFLNSDFALNRLKQEYARYGSLVIAVDFDNTLYDYHQQGLDCSEIIELLHQLKRINCTIVVWTASESTAFIKTYCQEHNIPIDSINTNPPFFTSSSPKIYYNELLDDRAGLAESYHRLLALVTYVANLQT
;
A
#
# COMPACT_ATOMS: atom_id res chain seq x y z
N MET A 1 -0.13 1.09 -30.69
CA MET A 1 0.72 0.94 -29.47
C MET A 1 -0.18 0.41 -28.36
N LYS A 2 0.21 -0.65 -27.64
CA LYS A 2 -0.58 -1.15 -26.50
C LYS A 2 -0.24 -0.31 -25.25
N HIS A 3 -1.23 -0.11 -24.37
CA HIS A 3 -1.04 0.66 -23.14
C HIS A 3 -0.11 -0.10 -22.17
N LEU A 4 1.02 0.50 -21.78
CA LEU A 4 2.08 -0.19 -21.03
C LEU A 4 1.62 -0.73 -19.68
N PHE A 5 0.73 -0.01 -18.98
CA PHE A 5 0.23 -0.43 -17.67
C PHE A 5 -0.79 -1.57 -17.71
N LEU A 6 -1.24 -2.00 -18.90
CA LEU A 6 -2.00 -3.25 -19.04
C LEU A 6 -1.09 -4.49 -19.08
N ASN A 7 0.24 -4.29 -19.01
CA ASN A 7 1.22 -5.37 -18.87
C ASN A 7 1.70 -5.43 -17.40
N SER A 8 1.41 -6.55 -16.74
CA SER A 8 1.75 -6.75 -15.32
C SER A 8 3.26 -6.72 -15.05
N ASP A 9 4.08 -7.25 -15.97
CA ASP A 9 5.54 -7.24 -15.85
C ASP A 9 6.08 -5.82 -15.96
N PHE A 10 5.53 -5.01 -16.86
CA PHE A 10 5.95 -3.61 -17.00
C PHE A 10 5.69 -2.84 -15.70
N ALA A 11 4.49 -2.96 -15.15
CA ALA A 11 4.14 -2.27 -13.91
C ALA A 11 4.94 -2.78 -12.70
N LEU A 12 5.26 -4.07 -12.61
CA LEU A 12 6.18 -4.60 -11.58
C LEU A 12 7.61 -4.05 -11.77
N ASN A 13 8.13 -4.06 -13.00
CA ASN A 13 9.47 -3.58 -13.29
C ASN A 13 9.63 -2.09 -12.99
N ARG A 14 8.57 -1.29 -13.18
CA ARG A 14 8.53 0.11 -12.72
C ARG A 14 8.76 0.20 -11.21
N LEU A 15 8.01 -0.56 -10.41
CA LEU A 15 8.20 -0.55 -8.95
C LEU A 15 9.60 -0.99 -8.54
N LYS A 16 10.16 -2.02 -9.18
CA LYS A 16 11.54 -2.48 -8.93
C LYS A 16 12.56 -1.38 -9.23
N GLN A 17 12.40 -0.65 -10.34
CA GLN A 17 13.29 0.45 -10.73
C GLN A 17 13.19 1.64 -9.77
N GLU A 18 11.97 2.03 -9.40
CA GLU A 18 11.72 3.10 -8.42
C GLU A 18 12.32 2.71 -7.05
N TYR A 19 12.10 1.48 -6.60
CA TYR A 19 12.66 0.98 -5.35
C TYR A 19 14.18 0.96 -5.39
N ALA A 20 14.80 0.44 -6.47
CA ALA A 20 16.26 0.42 -6.61
C ALA A 20 16.86 1.84 -6.61
N ARG A 21 16.12 2.84 -7.11
CA ARG A 21 16.57 4.23 -7.16
C ARG A 21 16.46 4.95 -5.82
N TYR A 22 15.40 4.69 -5.06
CA TYR A 22 15.05 5.49 -3.89
C TYR A 22 15.15 4.74 -2.55
N GLY A 23 15.26 3.40 -2.58
CA GLY A 23 15.31 2.55 -1.39
C GLY A 23 14.02 2.50 -0.58
N SER A 24 12.92 2.97 -1.15
CA SER A 24 11.59 3.02 -0.53
C SER A 24 10.52 3.28 -1.61
N LEU A 25 9.28 2.92 -1.30
CA LEU A 25 8.08 3.28 -2.06
C LEU A 25 7.00 3.75 -1.09
N VAL A 26 6.06 4.55 -1.60
CA VAL A 26 4.86 4.95 -0.87
C VAL A 26 3.70 4.08 -1.34
N ILE A 27 3.14 3.32 -0.42
CA ILE A 27 2.00 2.43 -0.68
C ILE A 27 0.78 3.06 -0.03
N ALA A 28 -0.20 3.41 -0.86
CA ALA A 28 -1.51 3.79 -0.38
C ALA A 28 -2.34 2.53 -0.13
N VAL A 29 -3.12 2.51 0.95
CA VAL A 29 -4.01 1.40 1.27
C VAL A 29 -5.34 1.94 1.75
N ASP A 30 -6.45 1.48 1.16
CA ASP A 30 -7.78 1.81 1.66
C ASP A 30 -8.03 1.12 3.01
N PHE A 31 -9.04 1.59 3.73
CA PHE A 31 -9.38 1.08 5.05
C PHE A 31 -10.56 0.11 5.03
N ASP A 32 -11.72 0.56 4.54
CA ASP A 32 -12.96 -0.20 4.62
C ASP A 32 -12.96 -1.36 3.62
N ASN A 33 -13.23 -2.58 4.09
CA ASN A 33 -13.11 -3.84 3.33
C ASN A 33 -11.70 -4.15 2.77
N THR A 34 -10.68 -3.38 3.15
CA THR A 34 -9.27 -3.64 2.80
C THR A 34 -8.42 -3.96 4.04
N LEU A 35 -8.58 -3.19 5.12
CA LEU A 35 -7.92 -3.41 6.43
C LEU A 35 -8.92 -3.68 7.56
N TYR A 36 -10.19 -3.32 7.35
CA TYR A 36 -11.24 -3.40 8.33
C TYR A 36 -12.52 -4.00 7.71
N ASP A 37 -13.11 -4.97 8.40
CA ASP A 37 -14.40 -5.56 8.02
C ASP A 37 -15.54 -4.57 8.30
N TYR A 38 -15.69 -3.59 7.42
CA TYR A 38 -16.64 -2.48 7.59
C TYR A 38 -18.09 -2.98 7.74
N HIS A 39 -18.46 -4.02 7.00
CA HIS A 39 -19.79 -4.61 7.05
C HIS A 39 -19.97 -5.67 8.16
N GLN A 40 -18.91 -5.99 8.91
CA GLN A 40 -18.90 -6.99 9.99
C GLN A 40 -19.40 -8.36 9.52
N GLN A 41 -18.98 -8.79 8.33
CA GLN A 41 -19.37 -10.05 7.69
C GLN A 41 -18.37 -11.20 7.89
N GLY A 42 -17.36 -11.00 8.74
CA GLY A 42 -16.26 -11.94 8.95
C GLY A 42 -15.18 -11.84 7.88
N LEU A 43 -14.97 -10.66 7.29
CA LEU A 43 -13.86 -10.44 6.34
C LEU A 43 -12.53 -10.57 7.07
N ASP A 44 -11.68 -11.47 6.57
CA ASP A 44 -10.30 -11.62 7.05
C ASP A 44 -9.34 -10.77 6.21
N CYS A 45 -8.73 -9.78 6.84
CA CYS A 45 -7.76 -8.88 6.22
C CYS A 45 -6.29 -9.26 6.54
N SER A 46 -6.05 -10.42 7.15
CA SER A 46 -4.73 -10.81 7.66
C SER A 46 -3.64 -10.87 6.58
N GLU A 47 -3.97 -11.31 5.36
CA GLU A 47 -3.01 -11.36 4.25
C GLU A 47 -2.55 -9.96 3.80
N ILE A 48 -3.46 -8.98 3.80
CA ILE A 48 -3.12 -7.59 3.50
C ILE A 48 -2.24 -7.02 4.61
N ILE A 49 -2.59 -7.26 5.87
CA ILE A 49 -1.85 -6.77 7.03
C ILE A 49 -0.42 -7.35 7.04
N GLU A 50 -0.24 -8.65 6.78
CA GLU A 50 1.10 -9.25 6.68
C GLU A 50 1.91 -8.65 5.52
N LEU A 51 1.29 -8.40 4.36
CA LEU A 51 1.96 -7.72 3.26
C LEU A 51 2.44 -6.31 3.67
N LEU A 52 1.64 -5.55 4.44
CA LEU A 52 2.07 -4.24 4.96
C LEU A 52 3.29 -4.36 5.87
N HIS A 53 3.34 -5.36 6.76
CA HIS A 53 4.53 -5.62 7.57
C HIS A 53 5.76 -5.95 6.72
N GLN A 54 5.60 -6.78 5.67
CA GLN A 54 6.67 -7.09 4.74
C GLN A 54 7.19 -5.85 4.00
N LEU A 55 6.28 -4.98 3.56
CA LEU A 55 6.62 -3.71 2.92
C LEU A 55 7.38 -2.78 3.88
N LYS A 56 6.99 -2.72 5.17
CA LYS A 56 7.76 -1.97 6.18
C LYS A 56 9.16 -2.53 6.41
N ARG A 57 9.33 -3.86 6.38
CA ARG A 57 10.66 -4.51 6.51
C ARG A 57 11.60 -4.11 5.37
N ILE A 58 11.06 -3.79 4.19
CA ILE A 58 11.81 -3.24 3.06
C ILE A 58 11.71 -1.70 2.97
N ASN A 59 11.53 -1.01 4.11
CA ASN A 59 11.59 0.45 4.21
C ASN A 59 10.53 1.21 3.38
N CYS A 60 9.41 0.59 3.02
CA CYS A 60 8.30 1.32 2.40
C CYS A 60 7.54 2.19 3.42
N THR A 61 6.92 3.25 2.91
CA THR A 61 5.98 4.11 3.65
C THR A 61 4.56 3.65 3.35
N ILE A 62 3.75 3.44 4.37
CA ILE A 62 2.35 2.99 4.28
C ILE A 62 1.45 4.15 4.67
N VAL A 63 0.58 4.57 3.75
CA VAL A 63 -0.39 5.65 3.98
C VAL A 63 -1.79 5.08 3.85
N VAL A 64 -2.60 5.20 4.90
CA VAL A 64 -4.03 4.92 4.77
C VAL A 64 -4.64 6.01 3.90
N TRP A 65 -5.25 5.61 2.78
CA TRP A 65 -5.91 6.49 1.84
C TRP A 65 -7.38 6.11 1.75
N THR A 66 -8.22 6.85 2.47
CA THR A 66 -9.61 6.47 2.72
C THR A 66 -10.56 7.64 2.61
N ALA A 67 -11.82 7.35 2.25
CA ALA A 67 -12.92 8.32 2.30
C ALA A 67 -13.53 8.47 3.70
N SER A 68 -13.15 7.65 4.68
CA SER A 68 -13.66 7.73 6.05
C SER A 68 -13.21 9.03 6.75
N GLU A 69 -14.16 9.73 7.36
CA GLU A 69 -13.89 10.96 8.10
C GLU A 69 -13.29 10.69 9.51
N SER A 70 -13.45 9.47 10.03
CA SER A 70 -13.07 9.11 11.39
C SER A 70 -11.60 8.67 11.50
N THR A 71 -10.68 9.60 11.24
CA THR A 71 -9.23 9.34 11.33
C THR A 71 -8.77 8.88 12.72
N ALA A 72 -9.47 9.30 13.78
CA ALA A 72 -9.21 8.85 15.15
C ALA A 72 -9.49 7.36 15.32
N PHE A 73 -10.63 6.88 14.82
CA PHE A 73 -10.98 5.46 14.86
C PHE A 73 -9.96 4.61 14.10
N ILE A 74 -9.60 5.02 12.88
CA ILE A 74 -8.62 4.31 12.05
C ILE A 74 -7.29 4.20 12.80
N LYS A 75 -6.83 5.31 13.38
CA LYS A 75 -5.57 5.32 14.14
C LYS A 75 -5.62 4.36 15.31
N THR A 76 -6.70 4.37 16.09
CA THR A 76 -6.88 3.44 17.22
C THR A 76 -6.91 1.99 16.75
N TYR A 77 -7.70 1.67 15.73
CA TYR A 77 -7.80 0.33 15.17
C TYR A 77 -6.44 -0.17 14.66
N CYS A 78 -5.72 0.63 13.88
CA CYS A 78 -4.39 0.24 13.42
C CYS A 78 -3.40 0.01 14.57
N GLN A 79 -3.48 0.80 15.65
CA GLN A 79 -2.64 0.61 16.83
C GLN A 79 -2.98 -0.70 17.58
N GLU A 80 -4.26 -0.96 17.84
CA GLU A 80 -4.73 -2.15 18.56
C GLU A 80 -4.42 -3.44 17.78
N HIS A 81 -4.49 -3.39 16.45
CA HIS A 81 -4.25 -4.52 15.55
C HIS A 81 -2.81 -4.58 15.01
N ASN A 82 -1.90 -3.74 15.51
CA ASN A 82 -0.49 -3.65 15.08
C ASN A 82 -0.28 -3.40 13.58
N ILE A 83 -1.23 -2.76 12.90
CA ILE A 83 -1.14 -2.44 11.47
C ILE A 83 -0.14 -1.28 11.28
N PRO A 84 0.94 -1.47 10.50
CA PRO A 84 2.08 -0.57 10.58
C PRO A 84 1.95 0.60 9.58
N ILE A 85 1.07 1.55 9.90
CA ILE A 85 0.82 2.75 9.09
C ILE A 85 1.73 3.91 9.49
N ASP A 86 2.10 4.77 8.53
CA ASP A 86 2.89 5.99 8.77
C ASP A 86 2.02 7.24 8.83
N SER A 87 0.95 7.29 8.03
CA SER A 87 0.01 8.41 8.03
C SER A 87 -1.37 8.04 7.49
N ILE A 88 -2.33 8.98 7.60
CA ILE A 88 -3.70 8.86 7.08
C ILE A 88 -3.99 10.10 6.24
N ASN A 89 -4.37 9.92 4.98
CA ASN A 89 -4.78 10.98 4.06
C ASN A 89 -3.80 12.15 3.89
N THR A 90 -2.50 11.92 4.13
CA THR A 90 -1.46 12.94 3.97
C THR A 90 -0.31 12.46 3.10
N ASN A 91 0.27 13.40 2.36
CA ASN A 91 1.44 13.13 1.53
C ASN A 91 2.66 12.71 2.37
N PRO A 92 3.56 11.90 1.80
CA PRO A 92 4.84 11.60 2.43
C PRO A 92 5.67 12.89 2.61
N PRO A 93 6.55 12.97 3.62
CA PRO A 93 7.28 14.22 3.93
C PRO A 93 8.14 14.79 2.80
N PHE A 94 8.55 13.97 1.82
CA PHE A 94 9.36 14.39 0.68
C PHE A 94 8.55 14.99 -0.47
N PHE A 95 7.21 14.94 -0.43
CA PHE A 95 6.34 15.42 -1.50
C PHE A 95 5.32 16.42 -0.96
N THR A 96 5.36 17.65 -1.47
CA THR A 96 4.43 18.71 -1.11
C THR A 96 3.52 19.02 -2.28
N SER A 97 2.21 18.92 -2.07
CA SER A 97 1.19 19.24 -3.07
C SER A 97 -0.09 19.69 -2.38
N SER A 98 -0.81 20.62 -3.00
CA SER A 98 -2.16 21.02 -2.61
C SER A 98 -3.26 20.18 -3.27
N SER A 99 -2.88 19.23 -4.14
CA SER A 99 -3.83 18.28 -4.72
C SER A 99 -4.50 17.46 -3.63
N PRO A 100 -5.83 17.21 -3.72
CA PRO A 100 -6.52 16.33 -2.78
C PRO A 100 -6.01 14.89 -2.89
N LYS A 101 -5.59 14.44 -4.07
CA LYS A 101 -4.99 13.13 -4.27
C LYS A 101 -3.54 13.14 -3.77
N ILE A 102 -3.21 12.23 -2.85
CA ILE A 102 -1.85 12.02 -2.36
C ILE A 102 -0.97 11.35 -3.42
N TYR A 103 0.35 11.51 -3.28
CA TYR A 103 1.34 10.74 -4.01
C TYR A 103 1.44 9.32 -3.44
N TYR A 104 1.41 8.33 -4.33
CA TYR A 104 1.73 6.93 -4.02
C TYR A 104 2.27 6.22 -5.27
N ASN A 105 3.07 5.20 -5.05
CA ASN A 105 3.59 4.33 -6.09
C ASN A 105 2.58 3.24 -6.46
N GLU A 106 1.87 2.66 -5.48
CA GLU A 106 0.86 1.62 -5.69
C GLU A 106 -0.29 1.78 -4.69
N LEU A 107 -1.49 1.32 -5.06
CA LEU A 107 -2.71 1.37 -4.24
C LEU A 107 -3.25 -0.04 -3.98
N LEU A 108 -3.48 -0.37 -2.72
CA LEU A 108 -4.27 -1.52 -2.27
C LEU A 108 -5.68 -1.03 -1.91
N ASP A 109 -6.71 -1.42 -2.66
CA ASP A 109 -8.08 -0.92 -2.51
C ASP A 109 -9.06 -1.94 -3.10
N ASP A 110 -10.05 -2.35 -2.33
CA ASP A 110 -11.06 -3.38 -2.68
C ASP A 110 -11.82 -3.04 -3.97
N ARG A 111 -11.90 -1.76 -4.34
CA ARG A 111 -12.60 -1.25 -5.53
C ARG A 111 -11.67 -0.86 -6.67
N ALA A 112 -10.36 -0.92 -6.49
CA ALA A 112 -9.38 -0.49 -7.48
C ALA A 112 -8.33 -1.56 -7.84
N GLY A 113 -8.76 -2.82 -8.01
CA GLY A 113 -7.88 -3.89 -8.47
C GLY A 113 -6.94 -4.42 -7.38
N LEU A 114 -7.49 -4.66 -6.18
CA LEU A 114 -6.74 -5.16 -5.02
C LEU A 114 -5.88 -6.38 -5.34
N ALA A 115 -6.44 -7.36 -6.06
CA ALA A 115 -5.73 -8.61 -6.36
C ALA A 115 -4.46 -8.34 -7.19
N GLU A 116 -4.54 -7.55 -8.24
CA GLU A 116 -3.39 -7.21 -9.07
C GLU A 116 -2.32 -6.44 -8.30
N SER A 117 -2.72 -5.45 -7.49
CA SER A 117 -1.80 -4.68 -6.65
C SER A 117 -1.13 -5.54 -5.58
N TYR A 118 -1.90 -6.41 -4.91
CA TYR A 118 -1.40 -7.35 -3.90
C TYR A 118 -0.29 -8.24 -4.46
N HIS A 119 -0.56 -8.95 -5.56
CA HIS A 119 0.42 -9.85 -6.16
C HIS A 119 1.64 -9.10 -6.68
N ARG A 120 1.48 -7.88 -7.19
CA ARG A 120 2.60 -7.05 -7.65
C ARG A 120 3.51 -6.65 -6.49
N LEU A 121 2.95 -6.23 -5.36
CA LEU A 121 3.70 -5.84 -4.18
C LEU A 121 4.35 -7.05 -3.50
N LEU A 122 3.69 -8.20 -3.45
CA LEU A 122 4.27 -9.45 -2.94
C LEU A 122 5.48 -9.89 -3.80
N ALA A 123 5.38 -9.76 -5.12
CA ALA A 123 6.49 -10.03 -6.04
C ALA A 123 7.66 -9.04 -5.85
N LEU A 124 7.38 -7.78 -5.52
CA LEU A 124 8.41 -6.80 -5.16
C LEU A 124 9.12 -7.19 -3.87
N VAL A 125 8.39 -7.50 -2.80
CA VAL A 125 8.94 -7.96 -1.51
C VAL A 125 9.87 -9.16 -1.73
N THR A 126 9.40 -10.16 -2.46
CA THR A 126 10.17 -11.37 -2.78
C THR A 126 11.46 -11.02 -3.54
N TYR A 127 11.36 -10.14 -4.53
CA TYR A 127 12.52 -9.68 -5.30
C TYR A 127 13.56 -8.98 -4.41
N VAL A 128 13.13 -8.08 -3.52
CA VAL A 128 14.06 -7.35 -2.63
C VAL A 128 14.71 -8.28 -1.62
N ALA A 129 13.96 -9.23 -1.03
CA ALA A 129 14.51 -10.22 -0.11
C ALA A 129 15.62 -11.06 -0.75
N ASN A 130 15.46 -11.43 -2.03
CA ASN A 130 16.44 -12.19 -2.79
C ASN A 130 17.70 -11.39 -3.17
N LEU A 131 17.69 -10.05 -3.08
CA LEU A 131 18.88 -9.22 -3.28
C LEU A 131 19.73 -9.08 -2.01
N GLN A 132 19.17 -9.42 -0.85
CA GLN A 132 19.81 -9.30 0.47
C GLN A 132 20.39 -10.63 0.97
N THR A 133 20.18 -11.72 0.22
CA THR A 133 20.73 -13.06 0.47
C THR A 133 21.99 -13.28 -0.34
#